data_AF-A0A8S3YGJ2-F1
#
_entry.id   AF-A0A8S3YGJ2-F1
#
_cell.length_a   1.000
_cell.length_b   1.000
_cell.length_c   1.000
_cell.angle_alpha   90.00
_cell.angle_beta   90.00
_cell.angle_gamma   90.00
#
_symmetry.space_group_name_H-M   'P 1'
#
loop_
_entity.id
_entity.type
_entity.pdbx_description
1 polymer ?
#
loop_
_entity_poly.entity_id
_entity_poly.type
_entity_poly.pdbx_seq_one_letter_code
_entity_poly.pdbx_strand_id
1 'polypeptide(L)'
;MGTSVQREMAFHKTVKYSAYTFQKRVEYLNVSIPYNRLQYGRYITGILAYDLTNSEASTNVTAGGLGYTFVNFRMKSARGKDLRYDIYVYI
;
A
#
# COMPACT_ATOMS: atom_id res chain seq x y z
N MET A 1 2.43 -17.83 -4.88
CA MET A 1 3.49 -17.17 -5.67
C MET A 1 4.36 -16.43 -4.68
N GLY A 2 5.53 -16.98 -4.32
CA GLY A 2 6.49 -16.30 -3.45
C GLY A 2 7.17 -15.17 -4.22
N THR A 3 7.21 -13.98 -3.64
CA THR A 3 7.88 -12.83 -4.27
C THR A 3 9.39 -13.01 -4.10
N SER A 4 10.11 -13.20 -5.22
CA SER A 4 11.59 -13.22 -5.27
C SER A 4 12.16 -11.80 -5.16
N VAL A 5 11.78 -11.08 -4.11
CA VAL A 5 12.55 -9.93 -3.64
C VAL A 5 13.35 -10.50 -2.48
N GLN A 6 14.68 -10.46 -2.51
CA GLN A 6 15.54 -10.90 -1.39
C GLN A 6 15.40 -9.98 -0.15
N ARG A 7 14.19 -9.47 0.10
CA ARG A 7 13.82 -8.49 1.11
C ARG A 7 12.66 -9.06 1.91
N GLU A 8 12.66 -8.78 3.20
CA GLU A 8 11.63 -9.30 4.07
C GLU A 8 10.33 -8.53 3.81
N MET A 9 9.24 -9.27 3.58
CA MET A 9 7.91 -8.66 3.51
C MET A 9 7.48 -8.31 4.94
N ALA A 10 7.52 -7.02 5.27
CA ALA A 10 7.13 -6.53 6.59
C ALA A 10 5.61 -6.43 6.75
N PHE A 11 4.91 -6.13 5.65
CA PHE A 11 3.47 -5.92 5.67
C PHE A 11 2.86 -6.30 4.33
N HIS A 12 1.72 -6.99 4.41
CA HIS A 12 0.86 -7.29 3.27
C HIS A 12 -0.59 -7.05 3.67
N LYS A 13 -1.32 -6.31 2.83
CA LYS A 13 -2.75 -6.08 3.02
C LYS A 13 -3.46 -5.88 1.70
N THR A 14 -4.51 -6.67 1.52
CA THR A 14 -5.50 -6.45 0.47
C THR A 14 -6.55 -5.45 0.95
N VAL A 15 -6.59 -4.29 0.31
CA VAL A 15 -7.58 -3.25 0.54
C VAL A 15 -8.71 -3.43 -0.46
N LYS A 16 -9.94 -3.66 0.02
CA LYS A 16 -11.14 -3.82 -0.82
C LYS A 16 -12.27 -2.94 -0.31
N TYR A 17 -12.78 -2.10 -1.19
CA TYR A 17 -13.97 -1.29 -0.95
C TYR A 17 -14.91 -1.33 -2.16
N SER A 18 -16.20 -1.32 -1.90
CA SER A 18 -17.23 -1.26 -2.93
C SER A 18 -17.28 0.11 -3.61
N ALA A 19 -17.72 0.10 -4.86
CA ALA A 19 -17.91 1.27 -5.69
C ALA A 19 -18.96 2.22 -5.12
N TYR A 20 -18.74 3.52 -5.34
CA TYR A 20 -19.82 4.48 -5.34
C TYR A 20 -20.30 4.69 -6.78
N THR A 21 -21.60 4.53 -7.01
CA THR A 21 -22.21 4.57 -8.35
C THR A 21 -21.90 5.85 -9.12
N PHE A 22 -21.89 7.00 -8.44
CA PHE A 22 -21.74 8.32 -9.08
C PHE A 22 -20.48 9.08 -8.67
N GLN A 23 -19.63 8.49 -7.83
CA GLN A 23 -18.49 9.20 -7.23
C GLN A 23 -17.23 8.34 -7.25
N LYS A 24 -16.06 8.99 -7.20
CA LYS A 24 -14.79 8.31 -6.96
C LYS A 24 -14.61 8.16 -5.45
N ARG A 25 -14.18 6.99 -5.00
CA ARG A 25 -13.82 6.77 -3.60
C ARG A 25 -12.36 7.15 -3.39
N VAL A 26 -12.05 7.75 -2.24
CA VAL A 26 -10.68 8.05 -1.80
C VAL A 26 -10.51 7.48 -0.41
N GLU A 27 -9.49 6.64 -0.24
CA GLU A 27 -9.20 5.97 1.02
C GLU A 27 -7.73 6.14 1.40
N TYR A 28 -7.48 6.14 2.70
CA TYR A 28 -6.14 6.27 3.25
C TYR A 28 -5.76 4.99 3.99
N LEU A 29 -4.54 4.52 3.75
CA LEU A 29 -3.96 3.41 4.51
C LEU A 29 -2.65 3.90 5.11
N ASN A 30 -2.58 3.93 6.44
CA ASN A 30 -1.35 4.11 7.17
C ASN A 30 -0.73 2.75 7.47
N VAL A 31 0.56 2.61 7.18
CA VAL A 31 1.36 1.45 7.56
C VAL A 31 2.56 1.96 8.35
N SER A 32 2.72 1.47 9.57
CA SER A 32 3.88 1.76 10.42
C SER A 32 4.54 0.45 10.80
N ILE A 33 5.85 0.38 10.61
CA ILE A 33 6.67 -0.73 11.05
C ILE A 33 7.11 -0.42 12.48
N PRO A 34 6.77 -1.27 13.47
CA PRO A 34 7.11 -1.00 14.85
C PRO A 34 8.63 -0.93 15.01
N TYR A 35 9.11 0.15 15.64
CA TYR A 35 10.51 0.29 15.98
C TYR A 35 10.87 -0.75 17.03
N ASN A 36 11.59 -1.80 16.64
CA ASN A 36 12.11 -2.78 17.57
C ASN A 36 13.59 -2.48 17.85
N ARG A 37 13.98 -2.42 19.13
CA ARG A 37 15.32 -2.00 19.57
C ARG A 37 16.46 -2.91 19.07
N LEU A 38 16.10 -4.12 18.61
CA LEU A 38 16.99 -5.11 17.98
C LEU A 38 17.10 -4.96 16.45
N GLN A 39 16.33 -4.04 15.85
CA GLN A 39 16.17 -3.85 14.41
C GLN A 39 16.67 -2.47 13.98
N TYR A 40 17.88 -2.10 14.41
CA TYR A 40 18.58 -0.92 13.89
C TYR A 40 18.67 -1.03 12.35
N GLY A 41 18.09 -0.07 11.64
CA GLY A 41 18.21 0.04 10.18
C GLY A 41 17.10 -0.60 9.34
N ARG A 42 15.99 -1.07 9.94
CA ARG A 42 14.83 -1.57 9.16
C ARG A 42 13.96 -0.42 8.68
N TYR A 43 14.40 0.19 7.59
CA TYR A 43 13.60 1.16 6.83
C TYR A 43 12.84 0.44 5.73
N ILE A 44 11.74 1.03 5.29
CA ILE A 44 11.04 0.53 4.12
C ILE A 44 11.99 0.65 2.92
N THR A 45 12.31 -0.46 2.27
CA THR A 45 13.20 -0.52 1.11
C THR A 45 12.45 -0.78 -0.19
N GLY A 46 11.21 -1.27 -0.10
CA GLY A 46 10.37 -1.50 -1.27
C GLY A 46 8.90 -1.35 -0.95
N ILE A 47 8.14 -0.84 -1.90
CA ILE A 47 6.69 -0.72 -1.83
C ILE A 47 6.13 -1.20 -3.16
N LEU A 48 5.18 -2.12 -3.12
CA LEU A 48 4.46 -2.59 -4.28
C LEU A 48 2.96 -2.42 -4.03
N ALA A 49 2.30 -1.64 -4.87
CA ALA A 49 0.86 -1.44 -4.83
C ALA A 49 0.28 -1.92 -6.16
N TYR A 50 -0.45 -3.03 -6.14
CA TYR A 50 -1.02 -3.64 -7.33
C TYR A 50 -2.53 -3.40 -7.38
N ASP A 51 -3.03 -2.84 -8.48
CA ASP A 51 -4.47 -2.73 -8.70
C ASP A 51 -5.04 -4.06 -9.21
N LEU A 52 -5.86 -4.71 -8.39
CA LEU A 52 -6.52 -5.97 -8.72
C LEU A 52 -7.79 -5.78 -9.57
N THR A 53 -8.27 -4.55 -9.73
CA THR A 53 -9.44 -4.24 -10.58
C THR A 53 -9.08 -3.91 -12.02
N ASN A 54 -7.78 -3.76 -12.33
CA ASN A 54 -7.27 -3.30 -13.62
C ASN A 54 -8.06 -2.09 -14.15
N SER A 55 -8.21 -1.08 -13.29
CA SER A 55 -9.00 0.11 -13.56
C SER A 55 -8.11 1.36 -13.59
N GLU A 56 -8.70 2.53 -13.86
CA GLU A 56 -8.02 3.82 -13.71
C GLU A 56 -7.86 4.25 -12.24
N ALA A 57 -7.84 3.28 -11.32
CA ALA A 57 -7.54 3.55 -9.93
C ALA A 57 -6.08 3.99 -9.81
N SER A 58 -5.80 4.88 -8.87
CA SER A 58 -4.45 5.40 -8.61
C SER A 58 -4.13 5.32 -7.13
N THR A 59 -2.87 5.00 -6.82
CA THR A 59 -2.34 4.98 -5.46
C THR A 59 -1.10 5.85 -5.40
N ASN A 60 -1.11 6.79 -4.45
CA ASN A 60 0.01 7.70 -4.20
C ASN A 60 0.48 7.57 -2.75
N VAL A 61 1.77 7.79 -2.52
CA VAL A 61 2.32 7.96 -1.17
C VAL A 61 2.19 9.42 -0.78
N THR A 62 1.52 9.72 0.34
CA THR A 62 1.33 11.10 0.84
C THR A 62 2.31 11.49 1.92
N ALA A 63 2.88 10.53 2.66
CA ALA A 63 3.91 10.76 3.66
C ALA A 63 4.72 9.48 3.93
N GLY A 64 5.97 9.65 4.38
CA GLY A 64 6.89 8.54 4.64
C GLY A 64 7.33 7.85 3.34
N GLY A 65 7.42 6.52 3.37
CA GLY A 65 7.81 5.70 2.22
C GLY A 65 9.21 5.13 2.35
N LEU A 66 9.94 5.06 1.23
CA LEU A 66 11.28 4.49 1.20
C LEU A 66 12.23 5.26 2.14
N GLY A 67 13.02 4.53 2.94
CA GLY A 67 13.93 5.12 3.93
C GLY A 67 13.25 5.57 5.22
N TYR A 68 11.92 5.47 5.33
CA TYR A 68 11.17 5.72 6.56
C TYR A 68 10.67 4.42 7.18
N THR A 69 10.24 4.48 8.45
CA THR A 69 9.61 3.35 9.16
C THR A 69 8.09 3.32 8.99
N PHE A 70 7.53 4.30 8.29
CA PHE A 70 6.10 4.40 8.04
C PHE A 70 5.84 4.88 6.62
N VAL A 71 4.64 4.59 6.12
CA VAL A 71 4.15 5.05 4.83
C VAL A 71 2.66 5.29 4.90
N ASN A 72 2.22 6.40 4.30
CA ASN A 72 0.82 6.73 4.10
C ASN A 72 0.46 6.59 2.63
N PHE A 73 -0.50 5.73 2.35
CA PHE A 73 -1.08 5.57 1.03
C PHE A 73 -2.38 6.34 0.92
N ARG A 74 -2.57 7.00 -0.21
CA ARG A 74 -3.83 7.55 -0.67
C ARG A 74 -4.24 6.82 -1.93
N MET A 75 -5.28 6.02 -1.83
CA MET A 75 -5.83 5.23 -2.92
C MET A 75 -7.10 5.91 -3.43
N LYS A 76 -7.25 6.01 -4.74
CA LYS A 76 -8.40 6.62 -5.40
C LYS A 76 -8.96 5.67 -6.43
N SER A 77 -10.26 5.39 -6.36
CA SER A 77 -10.94 4.52 -7.32
C SER A 77 -11.26 5.24 -8.64
N ALA A 78 -11.49 4.45 -9.69
CA ALA A 78 -12.20 4.93 -10.87
C ALA A 78 -13.68 5.20 -10.53
N ARG A 79 -14.34 6.08 -11.30
CA ARG A 79 -15.75 6.44 -11.05
C ARG A 79 -16.64 5.22 -11.32
N GLY A 80 -17.52 4.89 -10.38
CA GLY A 80 -18.43 3.76 -10.55
C GLY A 80 -17.77 2.39 -10.47
N LYS A 81 -16.49 2.31 -10.06
CA LYS A 81 -15.76 1.05 -9.89
C LYS A 81 -15.31 0.84 -8.46
N ASP A 82 -15.18 -0.43 -8.10
CA ASP A 82 -14.64 -0.88 -6.82
C ASP A 82 -13.18 -0.45 -6.68
N LEU A 83 -12.73 -0.32 -5.44
CA LEU A 83 -11.33 -0.08 -5.12
C LEU A 83 -10.75 -1.38 -4.58
N ARG A 84 -9.82 -2.01 -5.32
CA ARG A 84 -9.14 -3.23 -4.87
C ARG A 84 -7.65 -3.13 -5.11
N TYR A 85 -6.89 -2.88 -4.04
CA TYR A 85 -5.43 -2.83 -4.07
C TYR A 85 -4.83 -3.95 -3.25
N ASP A 86 -3.75 -4.51 -3.75
CA ASP A 86 -2.86 -5.38 -3.00
C ASP A 86 -1.57 -4.63 -2.69
N ILE A 87 -1.31 -4.40 -1.40
CA ILE A 87 -0.19 -3.57 -0.95
C ILE A 87 0.81 -4.46 -0.22
N TYR A 88 2.05 -4.41 -0.70
CA TYR A 88 3.21 -5.06 -0.11
C TYR A 88 4.22 -4.00 0.29
N VAL A 89 4.70 -4.09 1.53
CA VAL A 89 5.78 -3.26 2.04
C VAL A 89 6.92 -4.16 2.46
N TYR A 90 8.10 -3.86 1.95
CA TYR A 90 9.34 -4.58 2.17
C TYR A 90 10.31 -3.75 2.97
N ILE A 91 11.08 -4.43 3.83
CA ILE A 91 12.21 -3.89 4.59
C ILE A 91 13.51 -4.56 4.16
#